data_AF-A0A933QSX3-F1
#
_entry.id   AF-A0A933QSX3-F1
#
_cell.length_a   1.000
_cell.length_b   1.000
_cell.length_c   1.000
_cell.angle_alpha   90.00
_cell.angle_beta   90.00
_cell.angle_gamma   90.00
#
_symmetry.space_group_name_H-M   'P 1'
#
loop_
_entity.id
_entity.type
_entity.pdbx_description
1 polymer ?
#
loop_
_entity_poly.entity_id
_entity_poly.type
_entity_poly.pdbx_seq_one_letter_code
_entity_poly.pdbx_strand_id
1 'polypeptide(L)'
;MSDPSKKDKEQKLLPFWPHYVLSELIAWYVILGLLVTLSAVFPAGLEDRANAMLTPEHVKPEWYFLSVYQFLKVAAVFSFLGPDMPRLLGILIPGILIGMLFFLPFLDRSPKKIASRRPVMIAVVVVALGVFIGLTLWGQFS
;
A
#
# COMPACT_ATOMS: atom_id res chain seq x y z
N MET A 1 41.32 24.85 -17.27
CA MET A 1 40.40 23.87 -17.88
C MET A 1 39.34 23.52 -16.84
N SER A 2 38.26 24.30 -16.76
CA SER A 2 37.17 24.06 -15.81
C SER A 2 36.33 22.88 -16.30
N ASP A 3 36.37 21.77 -15.56
CA ASP A 3 35.59 20.56 -15.84
C ASP A 3 34.08 20.91 -15.93
N PRO A 4 33.45 20.76 -17.11
CA PRO A 4 32.03 21.08 -17.32
C PRO A 4 31.08 20.12 -16.57
N SER A 5 31.57 19.00 -16.03
CA SER A 5 30.80 18.05 -15.21
C SER A 5 30.34 18.63 -13.86
N LYS A 6 31.03 19.66 -13.34
CA LYS A 6 30.70 20.27 -12.03
C LYS A 6 29.61 21.35 -12.07
N LYS A 7 29.11 21.72 -13.25
CA LYS A 7 28.14 22.82 -13.40
C LYS A 7 26.66 22.42 -13.24
N ASP A 8 26.37 21.12 -13.18
CA ASP A 8 25.01 20.65 -12.96
C ASP A 8 24.85 20.14 -11.51
N LYS A 9 24.03 20.87 -10.74
CA LYS A 9 23.56 20.61 -9.37
C LYS A 9 24.31 21.30 -8.22
N GLU A 10 24.54 22.60 -8.32
CA GLU A 10 24.25 23.42 -7.14
C GLU A 10 22.72 23.42 -6.97
N GLN A 11 22.18 22.38 -6.33
CA GLN A 11 20.84 22.47 -5.79
C GLN A 11 20.86 23.66 -4.82
N LYS A 12 20.06 24.70 -5.08
CA LYS A 12 19.84 25.77 -4.10
C LYS A 12 19.21 25.13 -2.87
N LEU A 13 20.03 24.71 -1.92
CA LEU A 13 19.60 24.16 -0.64
C LEU A 13 19.02 25.32 0.16
N LEU A 14 17.69 25.37 0.24
CA LEU A 14 17.01 26.31 1.12
C LEU A 14 17.18 25.85 2.58
N PRO A 15 17.33 26.78 3.54
CA PRO A 15 17.40 26.41 4.94
C PRO A 15 16.06 25.79 5.37
N PHE A 16 16.14 24.78 6.24
CA PHE A 16 14.96 24.05 6.76
C PHE A 16 13.94 25.01 7.39
N TRP A 17 14.43 25.90 8.26
CA TRP A 17 13.65 27.00 8.79
C TRP A 17 13.90 28.28 7.98
N PRO A 18 12.87 29.06 7.62
CA PRO A 18 11.44 28.78 7.77
C PRO A 18 10.83 28.05 6.56
N HIS A 19 11.56 27.96 5.45
CA HIS A 19 10.99 27.64 4.13
C HIS A 19 10.38 26.24 4.05
N TYR A 20 11.12 25.21 4.48
CA TYR A 20 10.65 23.84 4.42
C TYR A 20 9.51 23.59 5.42
N VAL A 21 9.63 24.12 6.64
CA VAL A 21 8.58 24.01 7.66
C VAL A 21 7.26 24.64 7.20
N LEU A 22 7.31 25.82 6.58
CA LEU A 22 6.11 26.47 6.04
C LEU A 22 5.47 25.65 4.91
N SER A 23 6.26 25.11 3.98
CA SER A 23 5.70 24.27 2.91
C SER A 23 5.06 22.99 3.44
N GLU A 24 5.67 22.36 4.44
CA GLU A 24 5.11 21.18 5.10
C GLU A 24 3.81 21.53 5.84
N LEU A 25 3.79 22.62 6.61
CA LEU A 25 2.57 23.08 7.29
C LEU A 25 1.42 23.32 6.31
N ILE A 26 1.68 23.93 5.16
CA ILE A 26 0.67 24.13 4.13
C ILE A 26 0.14 22.77 3.63
N ALA A 27 1.02 21.81 3.33
CA ALA A 27 0.61 20.47 2.92
C ALA A 27 -0.24 19.76 3.98
N TRP A 28 0.13 19.88 5.26
CA TRP A 28 -0.65 19.39 6.40
C TRP A 28 -2.04 19.99 6.45
N TYR A 29 -2.18 21.31 6.31
CA TYR A 29 -3.48 21.98 6.29
C TYR A 29 -4.34 21.56 5.11
N VAL A 30 -3.75 21.33 3.93
CA VAL A 30 -4.48 20.82 2.76
C VAL A 30 -5.03 19.41 3.04
N ILE A 31 -4.21 18.51 3.59
CA ILE A 31 -4.63 17.14 3.91
C ILE A 31 -5.71 17.14 4.99
N LEU A 32 -5.55 17.92 6.06
CA LEU A 32 -6.55 18.04 7.13
C LEU A 32 -7.85 18.65 6.60
N GLY A 33 -7.77 19.70 5.79
CA GLY A 33 -8.94 20.30 5.15
C GLY A 33 -9.70 19.31 4.28
N LEU A 34 -8.98 18.49 3.49
CA LEU A 34 -9.57 17.41 2.70
C LEU A 34 -10.25 16.37 3.60
N LEU A 35 -9.60 15.94 4.68
CA LEU A 35 -10.16 14.95 5.62
C LEU A 35 -11.44 15.46 6.29
N VAL A 36 -11.43 16.69 6.80
CA VAL A 36 -12.61 17.32 7.43
C VAL A 36 -13.74 17.45 6.41
N THR A 37 -13.42 17.87 5.18
CA THR A 37 -14.42 18.00 4.11
C THR A 37 -15.04 16.65 3.76
N LEU A 38 -14.22 15.60 3.58
CA LEU A 38 -14.70 14.25 3.31
C LEU A 38 -15.57 13.73 4.46
N SER A 39 -15.15 13.93 5.71
CA SER A 39 -15.94 13.51 6.89
C SER A 39 -17.26 14.26 7.02
N ALA A 40 -17.33 15.53 6.60
CA ALA A 40 -18.55 16.33 6.66
C ALA A 40 -19.52 16.01 5.52
N VAL A 41 -19.01 15.77 4.31
CA VAL A 41 -19.82 15.47 3.12
C VAL A 41 -20.26 14.00 3.06
N PHE A 42 -19.40 13.08 3.53
CA PHE A 42 -19.64 11.64 3.57
C PHE A 42 -19.47 11.13 5.01
N PRO A 43 -20.42 11.42 5.92
CA PRO A 43 -20.32 10.97 7.29
C PRO A 43 -20.37 9.45 7.37
N ALA A 44 -19.31 8.84 7.90
CA ALA A 44 -19.34 7.43 8.28
C ALA A 44 -20.26 7.29 9.50
N GLY A 45 -21.39 6.61 9.32
CA GLY A 45 -22.32 6.34 10.41
C GLY A 45 -21.67 5.47 11.49
N LEU A 46 -22.13 5.62 12.73
CA LEU A 46 -21.79 4.66 13.78
C LEU A 46 -22.57 3.36 13.50
N GLU A 47 -21.86 2.24 13.48
CA GLU A 47 -22.48 0.92 13.40
C GLU A 47 -23.19 0.56 14.70
N ASP A 48 -24.08 -0.43 14.63
CA ASP A 48 -24.76 -0.98 15.81
C ASP A 48 -23.76 -1.55 16.82
N ARG A 49 -24.15 -1.52 18.10
CA ARG A 49 -23.32 -2.11 19.15
C ARG A 49 -23.12 -3.60 18.87
N ALA A 50 -21.86 -4.04 19.00
CA ALA A 50 -21.50 -5.44 18.77
C ALA A 50 -22.33 -6.41 19.63
N ASN A 51 -22.86 -7.45 19.00
CA ASN A 51 -23.60 -8.52 19.66
C ASN A 51 -22.95 -9.88 19.32
N ALA A 52 -22.40 -10.56 20.34
CA ALA A 52 -21.69 -11.84 20.15
C ALA A 52 -22.60 -12.99 19.70
N MET A 53 -23.93 -12.88 19.88
CA MET A 53 -24.90 -13.91 19.51
C MET A 53 -25.48 -13.70 18.11
N LEU A 54 -25.14 -12.59 17.43
CA LEU A 54 -25.70 -12.24 16.14
C LEU A 54 -24.58 -11.86 15.17
N THR A 55 -24.35 -12.73 14.17
CA THR A 55 -23.41 -12.46 13.08
C THR A 55 -24.12 -11.66 11.99
N PRO A 56 -23.66 -10.46 11.62
CA PRO A 56 -24.22 -9.71 10.50
C PRO A 56 -24.11 -10.49 9.18
N GLU A 57 -25.04 -10.28 8.25
CA GLU A 57 -25.03 -10.98 6.95
C GLU A 57 -23.88 -10.54 6.02
N HIS A 58 -23.39 -9.29 6.18
CA HIS A 58 -22.36 -8.70 5.32
C HIS A 58 -21.13 -8.27 6.13
N VAL A 59 -20.44 -9.23 6.75
CA VAL A 59 -19.15 -8.97 7.43
C VAL A 59 -18.04 -8.92 6.39
N LYS A 60 -17.73 -7.71 5.92
CA LYS A 60 -16.52 -7.40 5.14
C LYS A 60 -15.63 -6.46 5.92
N PRO A 61 -14.29 -6.58 5.81
CA PRO A 61 -13.41 -5.59 6.39
C PRO A 61 -13.38 -4.32 5.55
N GLU A 62 -12.75 -3.29 6.10
CA GLU A 62 -12.53 -2.02 5.42
C GLU A 62 -11.74 -2.14 4.10
N TRP A 63 -11.89 -1.15 3.23
CA TRP A 63 -11.38 -1.16 1.85
C TRP A 63 -9.87 -1.42 1.73
N TYR A 64 -9.09 -0.99 2.72
CA TYR A 64 -7.63 -1.20 2.75
C TYR A 64 -7.23 -2.64 3.12
N PHE A 65 -8.16 -3.46 3.62
CA PHE A 65 -7.97 -4.89 3.90
C PHE A 65 -8.63 -5.82 2.87
N LEU A 66 -9.43 -5.28 1.95
CA LEU A 66 -10.19 -6.10 0.98
C LEU A 66 -9.29 -6.98 0.11
N SER A 67 -8.08 -6.53 -0.26
CA SER A 67 -7.15 -7.34 -1.05
C SER A 67 -6.74 -8.62 -0.34
N VAL A 68 -6.37 -8.52 0.94
CA VAL A 68 -5.97 -9.65 1.79
C VAL A 68 -7.17 -10.55 2.09
N TYR A 69 -8.34 -9.97 2.35
CA TYR A 69 -9.59 -10.69 2.52
C TYR A 69 -9.96 -11.52 1.28
N GLN A 70 -9.90 -10.91 0.09
CA GLN A 70 -10.20 -11.61 -1.15
C GLN A 70 -9.15 -12.67 -1.46
N PHE A 71 -7.88 -12.41 -1.16
CA PHE A 71 -6.82 -13.41 -1.26
C PHE A 71 -7.10 -14.63 -0.37
N LEU A 72 -7.56 -14.43 0.87
CA LEU A 72 -7.95 -15.52 1.77
C LEU A 72 -9.09 -16.38 1.19
N LYS A 73 -10.07 -15.77 0.51
CA LYS A 73 -11.13 -16.51 -0.21
C LYS A 73 -10.56 -17.29 -1.40
N VAL A 74 -9.71 -16.66 -2.20
CA VAL A 74 -9.07 -17.28 -3.39
C VAL A 74 -8.10 -18.38 -2.99
N ALA A 75 -7.54 -18.36 -1.79
CA ALA A 75 -6.65 -19.42 -1.30
C ALA A 75 -7.31 -20.81 -1.28
N ALA A 76 -8.64 -20.91 -1.36
CA ALA A 76 -9.37 -22.16 -1.60
C ALA A 76 -8.91 -22.89 -2.87
N VAL A 77 -8.34 -22.18 -3.87
CA VAL A 77 -7.71 -22.78 -5.06
C VAL A 77 -6.60 -23.75 -4.67
N PHE A 78 -5.93 -23.58 -3.53
CA PHE A 78 -4.89 -24.50 -3.04
C PHE A 78 -5.42 -25.73 -2.30
N SER A 79 -6.74 -25.96 -2.28
CA SER A 79 -7.35 -27.13 -1.62
C SER A 79 -6.87 -28.47 -2.15
N PHE A 80 -6.38 -28.53 -3.40
CA PHE A 80 -5.78 -29.74 -3.98
C PHE A 80 -4.47 -30.17 -3.28
N LEU A 81 -3.80 -29.28 -2.53
CA LEU A 81 -2.61 -29.60 -1.73
C LEU A 81 -2.97 -30.22 -0.37
N GLY A 82 -4.24 -30.18 0.05
CA GLY A 82 -4.72 -30.71 1.33
C GLY A 82 -5.79 -29.82 1.96
N PRO A 83 -6.58 -30.36 2.92
CA PRO A 83 -7.72 -29.67 3.51
C PRO A 83 -7.35 -28.40 4.30
N ASP A 84 -6.18 -28.38 4.93
CA ASP A 84 -5.72 -27.25 5.75
C ASP A 84 -4.91 -26.21 4.96
N MET A 85 -4.53 -26.53 3.71
CA MET A 85 -3.61 -25.72 2.90
C MET A 85 -4.17 -24.35 2.51
N PRO A 86 -5.46 -24.20 2.15
CA PRO A 86 -6.05 -22.88 1.93
C PRO A 86 -5.87 -21.91 3.09
N ARG A 87 -6.05 -22.38 4.33
CA ARG A 87 -5.94 -21.54 5.53
C ARG A 87 -4.48 -21.13 5.78
N LEU A 88 -3.57 -22.09 5.70
CA LEU A 88 -2.14 -21.85 5.91
C LEU A 88 -1.57 -20.89 4.86
N LEU A 89 -1.80 -21.17 3.57
CA LEU A 89 -1.26 -20.36 2.48
C LEU A 89 -1.94 -18.98 2.41
N GLY A 90 -3.23 -18.91 2.72
CA GLY A 90 -3.98 -17.66 2.82
C GLY A 90 -3.39 -16.68 3.83
N ILE A 91 -2.82 -17.17 4.94
CA ILE A 91 -2.18 -16.35 5.97
C ILE A 91 -0.69 -16.14 5.66
N LEU A 92 0.02 -17.20 5.28
CA LEU A 92 1.47 -17.15 5.09
C LEU A 92 1.89 -16.31 3.88
N ILE A 93 1.20 -16.42 2.75
CA ILE A 93 1.63 -15.73 1.52
C ILE A 93 1.60 -14.20 1.67
N PRO A 94 0.51 -13.56 2.15
CA PRO A 94 0.50 -12.12 2.38
C PRO A 94 1.52 -11.69 3.44
N GLY A 95 1.67 -12.48 4.51
CA GLY A 95 2.66 -12.22 5.56
C GLY A 95 4.10 -12.25 5.04
N ILE A 96 4.44 -13.24 4.22
CA ILE A 96 5.75 -13.35 3.56
C ILE A 96 5.94 -12.20 2.58
N LEU A 97 4.92 -11.77 1.84
CA LEU A 97 5.02 -10.65 0.90
C LEU A 97 5.35 -9.33 1.60
N ILE A 98 4.68 -9.05 2.72
CA ILE A 98 4.98 -7.88 3.56
C ILE A 98 6.39 -8.03 4.16
N GLY A 99 6.73 -9.21 4.66
CA GLY A 99 8.07 -9.53 5.18
C GLY A 99 9.17 -9.30 4.13
N MET A 100 8.94 -9.68 2.88
CA MET A 100 9.87 -9.47 1.77
C MET A 100 10.17 -7.99 1.55
N LEU A 101 9.22 -7.10 1.81
CA LEU A 101 9.41 -5.65 1.71
C LEU A 101 10.45 -5.14 2.73
N PHE A 102 10.51 -5.74 3.92
CA PHE A 102 11.56 -5.45 4.91
C PHE A 102 12.94 -5.95 4.48
N PHE A 103 12.98 -7.09 3.75
CA PHE A 103 14.22 -7.65 3.22
C PHE A 103 14.62 -7.07 1.85
N LEU A 104 13.81 -6.16 1.29
CA LEU A 104 14.05 -5.51 0.01
C LEU A 104 15.46 -4.88 -0.13
N PRO A 105 16.04 -4.15 0.86
CA PRO A 105 17.39 -3.60 0.72
C PRO A 105 18.49 -4.65 0.56
N PHE A 106 18.26 -5.90 1.01
CA PHE A 106 19.22 -7.00 0.85
C PHE A 106 19.01 -7.80 -0.43
N LEU A 107 17.75 -7.90 -0.86
CA LEU A 107 17.34 -8.60 -2.07
C LEU A 107 17.66 -7.79 -3.33
N ASP A 108 17.55 -6.46 -3.25
CA ASP A 108 17.92 -5.55 -4.32
C ASP A 108 19.42 -5.23 -4.34
N ARG A 109 20.18 -6.06 -5.07
CA ARG A 109 21.62 -5.87 -5.29
C ARG A 109 21.95 -5.05 -6.54
N SER A 110 20.96 -4.40 -7.16
CA SER A 110 21.19 -3.71 -8.42
C SER A 110 22.06 -2.46 -8.23
N PRO A 111 23.16 -2.30 -9.00
CA PRO A 111 24.05 -1.14 -8.88
C PRO A 111 23.37 0.17 -9.33
N LYS A 112 22.26 0.09 -10.07
CA LYS A 112 21.55 1.25 -10.64
C LYS A 112 20.57 1.83 -9.64
N LYS A 113 20.87 2.87 -8.88
CA LYS A 113 19.93 3.41 -7.85
C LYS A 113 18.68 4.10 -8.40
N ILE A 114 18.68 4.50 -9.67
CA ILE A 114 17.58 5.26 -10.28
C ILE A 114 16.48 4.29 -10.73
N ALA A 115 15.26 4.47 -10.21
CA ALA A 115 14.11 3.61 -10.52
C ALA A 115 13.87 3.46 -12.03
N SER A 116 13.89 4.56 -12.81
CA SER A 116 13.66 4.53 -14.26
C SER A 116 14.67 3.69 -15.05
N ARG A 117 15.83 3.35 -14.47
CA ARG A 117 16.85 2.50 -15.09
C ARG A 117 16.72 1.02 -14.71
N ARG A 118 15.63 0.64 -14.02
CA ARG A 118 15.31 -0.72 -13.56
C ARG A 118 13.94 -1.19 -14.07
N PRO A 119 13.78 -1.40 -15.40
CA PRO A 119 12.48 -1.74 -15.99
C PRO A 119 11.87 -3.02 -15.41
N VAL A 120 12.68 -4.03 -15.08
CA VAL A 120 12.20 -5.29 -14.47
C VAL A 120 11.61 -5.05 -13.08
N MET A 121 12.27 -4.25 -12.24
CA MET A 121 11.77 -3.94 -10.88
C MET A 121 10.49 -3.11 -10.94
N ILE A 122 10.42 -2.13 -11.84
CA ILE A 122 9.20 -1.35 -12.06
C ILE A 122 8.08 -2.28 -12.53
N ALA A 123 8.33 -3.17 -13.48
CA ALA A 123 7.34 -4.12 -13.96
C ALA A 123 6.81 -5.02 -12.82
N VAL A 124 7.70 -5.55 -11.96
CA VAL A 124 7.30 -6.33 -10.79
C VAL A 124 6.41 -5.53 -9.84
N VAL A 125 6.79 -4.29 -9.52
CA VAL A 125 5.99 -3.42 -8.64
C VAL A 125 4.64 -3.08 -9.26
N VAL A 126 4.59 -2.76 -10.56
CA VAL A 126 3.35 -2.46 -11.27
C VAL A 126 2.43 -3.68 -11.31
N VAL A 127 2.97 -4.87 -11.58
CA VAL A 127 2.19 -6.12 -11.53
C VAL A 127 1.69 -6.38 -10.11
N ALA A 128 2.52 -6.22 -9.09
CA ALA A 128 2.11 -6.40 -7.70
C ALA A 128 0.99 -5.43 -7.29
N LEU A 129 1.10 -4.15 -7.67
CA LEU A 129 0.06 -3.14 -7.46
C LEU A 129 -1.21 -3.46 -8.26
N GLY A 130 -1.07 -3.92 -9.50
CA GLY A 130 -2.19 -4.35 -10.33
C GLY A 130 -2.95 -5.53 -9.72
N VAL A 131 -2.23 -6.53 -9.20
CA VAL A 131 -2.82 -7.66 -8.46
C VAL A 131 -3.50 -7.16 -7.18
N PHE A 132 -2.86 -6.30 -6.40
CA PHE A 132 -3.44 -5.73 -5.18
C PHE A 132 -4.75 -4.99 -5.47
N ILE A 133 -4.76 -4.10 -6.47
CA ILE A 133 -5.96 -3.35 -6.88
C ILE A 133 -7.03 -4.30 -7.42
N GLY A 134 -6.65 -5.26 -8.27
CA GLY A 134 -7.58 -6.25 -8.81
C GLY A 134 -8.27 -7.08 -7.73
N LEU A 135 -7.51 -7.51 -6.71
CA LEU A 135 -8.06 -8.21 -5.55
C LEU A 135 -8.95 -7.32 -4.70
N THR A 136 -8.60 -6.05 -4.49
CA THR A 136 -9.45 -5.08 -3.77
C THR A 136 -10.77 -4.88 -4.49
N LEU A 137 -10.76 -4.66 -5.81
CA LEU A 137 -11.96 -4.49 -6.61
C LEU A 137 -12.82 -5.75 -6.58
N TRP A 138 -12.22 -6.92 -6.73
CA TRP A 138 -12.96 -8.18 -6.65
C TRP A 138 -13.55 -8.40 -5.24
N GLY A 139 -12.78 -8.13 -4.18
CA GLY A 139 -13.27 -8.23 -2.80
C GLY A 139 -14.46 -7.31 -2.50
N GLN A 140 -14.50 -6.13 -3.12
CA GLN A 140 -15.63 -5.22 -2.99
C GLN A 140 -16.93 -5.83 -3.52
N PHE A 141 -16.89 -6.53 -4.65
CA PHE A 141 -18.08 -7.06 -5.33
C PHE A 141 -18.39 -8.54 -5.04
N SER A 142 -17.49 -9.28 -4.40
CA SER A 142 -17.62 -10.71 -4.07
C SER A 142 -18.15 -10.97 -2.67
#